data_AF-A0A5S3YBV4-F1
#
_entry.id   AF-A0A5S3YBV4-F1
#
_cell.length_a   1.000
_cell.length_b   1.000
_cell.length_c   1.000
_cell.angle_alpha   90.00
_cell.angle_beta   90.00
_cell.angle_gamma   90.00
#
_symmetry.space_group_name_H-M   'P 1'
#
loop_
_entity.id
_entity.type
_entity.pdbx_description
1 polymer ?
#
loop_
_entity_poly.entity_id
_entity_poly.type
_entity_poly.pdbx_seq_one_letter_code
_entity_poly.pdbx_strand_id
1 'polypeptide(L)'
;MQKELQLNIKRLSLLNLVAVILAGLTALSVYLMYGSLKTIEAETKVRYQSYILAEQVRQSSDQLSLMARAYTVTGNTKFLDFFNQILAIRNGEAPRPEDYHRVYWDMLMPHNGKAPFPDGEKKSLQAMLNSIGITDEEMQQIRLAEKASNDLTKIEYAAFQALANKSDENMEKEQIDAILSLYSDDYFLAKSEIMSHINNFLFMLDYRTEQNLHTATRDHYLMSLFAALLPF
;
A
#
# COMPACT_ATOMS: atom_id res chain seq x y z
N MET A 1 33.58 68.38 -4.14
CA MET A 1 32.95 68.02 -2.85
C MET A 1 31.45 67.70 -2.94
N GLN A 2 30.53 68.66 -3.18
CA GLN A 2 29.07 68.36 -3.20
C GLN A 2 28.64 67.36 -4.30
N LYS A 3 29.21 67.44 -5.51
CA LYS A 3 28.90 66.53 -6.62
C LYS A 3 29.36 65.09 -6.34
N GLU A 4 30.48 64.92 -5.65
CA GLU A 4 31.00 63.60 -5.26
C GLU A 4 30.19 62.99 -4.12
N LEU A 5 29.77 63.80 -3.15
CA LEU A 5 28.87 63.36 -2.08
C LEU A 5 27.53 62.85 -2.65
N GLN A 6 26.94 63.59 -3.58
CA GLN A 6 25.71 63.19 -4.28
C GLN A 6 25.89 61.89 -5.10
N LEU A 7 27.04 61.71 -5.75
CA LEU A 7 27.36 60.50 -6.48
C LEU A 7 27.50 59.28 -5.54
N ASN A 8 28.15 59.46 -4.39
CA ASN A 8 28.34 58.39 -3.39
C ASN A 8 27.01 57.98 -2.75
N ILE A 9 26.11 58.92 -2.45
CA ILE A 9 24.76 58.62 -1.93
C ILE A 9 23.97 57.80 -2.95
N LYS A 10 24.00 58.16 -4.24
CA LYS A 10 23.32 57.39 -5.30
C LYS A 10 23.87 55.98 -5.45
N ARG A 11 25.20 55.81 -5.34
CA ARG A 11 25.84 54.49 -5.36
C ARG A 11 25.42 53.65 -4.16
N LEU A 12 25.39 54.23 -2.97
CA LEU A 12 24.96 53.55 -1.75
C LEU A 12 23.48 53.14 -1.83
N SER A 13 22.60 54.02 -2.31
CA SER A 13 21.18 53.68 -2.51
C SER A 13 20.99 52.57 -3.54
N LEU A 14 21.80 52.55 -4.61
CA LEU A 14 21.77 51.49 -5.62
C LEU A 14 22.24 50.15 -5.02
N LEU A 15 23.31 50.15 -4.24
CA LEU A 15 23.81 48.95 -3.55
C LEU A 15 22.77 48.39 -2.58
N ASN A 16 22.12 49.25 -1.78
CA ASN A 16 21.06 48.84 -0.87
C ASN A 16 19.85 48.26 -1.62
N LEU A 17 19.46 48.85 -2.75
CA LEU A 17 18.38 48.32 -3.59
C LEU A 17 18.73 46.93 -4.13
N VAL A 18 19.96 46.73 -4.62
CA VAL A 18 20.45 45.43 -5.08
C VAL A 18 20.44 44.40 -3.94
N ALA A 19 20.92 44.77 -2.75
CA ALA A 19 20.91 43.88 -1.59
C ALA A 19 19.49 43.44 -1.18
N VAL A 20 18.52 44.36 -1.20
CA VAL A 20 17.11 44.05 -0.92
C VAL A 20 16.53 43.11 -1.98
N ILE A 21 16.85 43.30 -3.26
CA ILE A 21 16.40 42.40 -4.34
C ILE A 21 17.00 41.01 -4.15
N LEU A 22 18.31 40.91 -3.86
CA LEU A 22 18.98 39.64 -3.61
C LEU A 22 18.39 38.91 -2.40
N ALA A 23 18.13 39.61 -1.30
CA ALA A 23 17.46 39.05 -0.13
C ALA A 23 16.03 38.57 -0.44
N GLY A 24 15.30 39.29 -1.30
CA GLY A 24 13.98 38.85 -1.78
C GLY A 24 14.05 37.58 -2.63
N LEU A 25 15.05 37.49 -3.51
CA LEU A 25 15.29 36.32 -4.37
C LEU A 25 15.72 35.08 -3.56
N THR A 26 16.56 35.24 -2.53
CA THR A 26 16.93 34.14 -1.64
C THR A 26 15.75 33.67 -0.80
N ALA A 27 14.95 34.60 -0.26
CA ALA A 27 13.73 34.24 0.46
C ALA A 27 12.75 33.47 -0.43
N LEU A 28 12.57 33.91 -1.69
CA LEU A 28 11.75 33.22 -2.67
C LEU A 28 12.31 31.83 -3.00
N SER A 29 13.61 31.67 -3.21
CA SER A 29 14.21 30.37 -3.52
C SER A 29 14.04 29.39 -2.36
N VAL A 30 14.23 29.84 -1.12
CA VAL A 30 14.00 29.03 0.09
C VAL A 30 12.53 28.61 0.19
N TYR A 31 11.59 29.53 -0.08
CA TYR A 31 10.16 29.20 -0.09
C TYR A 31 9.82 28.12 -1.12
N LEU A 32 10.35 28.23 -2.34
CA LEU A 32 10.13 27.25 -3.39
C LEU A 32 10.78 25.89 -3.06
N MET A 33 11.98 25.88 -2.49
CA MET A 33 12.66 24.66 -2.00
C MET A 33 11.84 23.96 -0.91
N TYR A 34 11.23 24.72 0.00
CA TYR A 34 10.35 24.15 1.01
C TYR A 34 9.13 23.47 0.38
N GLY A 35 8.55 24.08 -0.66
CA GLY A 35 7.48 23.48 -1.45
C GLY A 35 7.89 22.15 -2.09
N SER A 36 9.08 22.07 -2.71
CA SER A 36 9.54 20.85 -3.34
C SER A 36 9.82 19.73 -2.33
N LEU A 37 10.35 20.05 -1.14
CA LEU A 37 10.52 19.10 -0.04
C LEU A 37 9.17 18.54 0.43
N LYS A 38 8.14 19.38 0.50
CA LYS A 38 6.78 18.93 0.84
C LYS A 38 6.20 17.99 -0.20
N THR A 39 6.45 18.22 -1.48
CA THR A 39 6.07 17.30 -2.55
C THR A 39 6.78 15.95 -2.40
N ILE A 40 8.09 15.94 -2.15
CA ILE A 40 8.87 14.70 -1.94
C ILE A 40 8.33 13.91 -0.74
N GLU A 41 8.06 14.60 0.38
CA GLU A 41 7.47 14.00 1.59
C GLU A 41 6.10 13.36 1.28
N ALA A 42 5.23 14.08 0.55
CA ALA A 42 3.91 13.61 0.19
C ALA A 42 3.96 12.37 -0.73
N GLU A 43 4.77 12.39 -1.80
CA GLU A 43 4.92 11.26 -2.72
C GLU A 43 5.49 10.01 -2.02
N THR A 44 6.46 10.21 -1.12
CA THR A 44 7.04 9.12 -0.32
C THR A 44 5.99 8.50 0.60
N LYS A 45 5.16 9.33 1.25
CA LYS A 45 4.08 8.86 2.11
C LYS A 45 3.02 8.09 1.33
N VAL A 46 2.61 8.60 0.16
CA VAL A 46 1.65 7.90 -0.72
C VAL A 46 2.22 6.54 -1.13
N ARG A 47 3.47 6.46 -1.60
CA ARG A 47 4.10 5.19 -1.99
C ARG A 47 4.12 4.20 -0.83
N TYR A 48 4.53 4.63 0.36
CA TYR A 48 4.58 3.76 1.52
C TYR A 48 3.21 3.22 1.91
N GLN A 49 2.18 4.08 1.96
CA GLN A 49 0.81 3.67 2.29
C GLN A 49 0.23 2.73 1.23
N SER A 50 0.47 3.02 -0.05
CA SER A 50 0.06 2.17 -1.17
C SER A 50 0.70 0.79 -1.11
N TYR A 51 2.00 0.73 -0.78
CA TYR A 51 2.73 -0.53 -0.66
C TYR A 51 2.19 -1.39 0.51
N ILE A 52 1.98 -0.79 1.68
CA ILE A 52 1.35 -1.47 2.82
C ILE A 52 0.00 -2.07 2.43
N LEU A 53 -0.78 -1.34 1.64
CA LEU A 53 -2.11 -1.77 1.28
C LEU A 53 -2.09 -2.92 0.28
N ALA A 54 -1.24 -2.86 -0.74
CA ALA A 54 -1.00 -3.98 -1.64
C ALA A 54 -0.50 -5.22 -0.90
N GLU A 55 0.37 -5.04 0.08
CA GLU A 55 0.86 -6.12 0.92
C GLU A 55 -0.29 -6.73 1.75
N GLN A 56 -1.20 -5.93 2.31
CA GLN A 56 -2.39 -6.45 2.98
C GLN A 56 -3.30 -7.26 2.04
N VAL A 57 -3.45 -6.84 0.76
CA VAL A 57 -4.20 -7.62 -0.24
C VAL A 57 -3.53 -8.97 -0.45
N ARG A 58 -2.22 -8.97 -0.70
CA ARG A 58 -1.42 -10.18 -0.92
C ARG A 58 -1.52 -11.12 0.28
N GLN A 59 -1.27 -10.61 1.48
CA GLN A 59 -1.32 -11.36 2.73
C GLN A 59 -2.70 -11.95 2.98
N SER A 60 -3.78 -11.20 2.74
CA SER A 60 -5.13 -11.72 2.92
C SER A 60 -5.41 -12.91 1.99
N SER A 61 -4.98 -12.85 0.73
CA SER A 61 -5.10 -13.98 -0.19
C SER A 61 -4.27 -15.18 0.26
N ASP A 62 -3.03 -14.96 0.69
CA ASP A 62 -2.16 -16.03 1.17
C ASP A 62 -2.72 -16.70 2.45
N GLN A 63 -3.29 -15.90 3.35
CA GLN A 63 -3.91 -16.36 4.59
C GLN A 63 -5.21 -17.14 4.32
N LEU A 64 -6.04 -16.71 3.35
CA LEU A 64 -7.21 -17.49 2.93
C LEU A 64 -6.80 -18.88 2.43
N SER A 65 -5.80 -18.96 1.55
CA SER A 65 -5.26 -20.24 1.08
C SER A 65 -4.70 -21.10 2.21
N LEU A 66 -3.99 -20.49 3.16
CA LEU A 66 -3.46 -21.17 4.34
C LEU A 66 -4.59 -21.77 5.20
N MET A 67 -5.59 -20.96 5.54
CA MET A 67 -6.72 -21.39 6.36
C MET A 67 -7.54 -22.47 5.66
N ALA A 68 -7.77 -22.34 4.35
CA ALA A 68 -8.48 -23.33 3.57
C ALA A 68 -7.77 -24.68 3.61
N ARG A 69 -6.46 -24.70 3.32
CA ARG A 69 -5.65 -25.93 3.35
C ARG A 69 -5.56 -26.52 4.76
N ALA A 70 -5.37 -25.69 5.78
CA ALA A 70 -5.30 -26.13 7.16
C ALA A 70 -6.62 -26.77 7.61
N TYR A 71 -7.76 -26.17 7.28
CA TYR A 71 -9.08 -26.74 7.54
C TYR A 71 -9.25 -28.07 6.81
N THR A 72 -8.91 -28.13 5.52
CA THR A 72 -9.16 -29.34 4.72
C THR A 72 -8.36 -30.55 5.20
N VAL A 73 -7.13 -30.31 5.67
CA VAL A 73 -6.27 -31.38 6.22
C VAL A 73 -6.69 -31.78 7.64
N THR A 74 -6.98 -30.80 8.50
CA THR A 74 -7.17 -31.08 9.94
C THR A 74 -8.62 -31.29 10.36
N GLY A 75 -9.59 -30.80 9.58
CA GLY A 75 -11.00 -30.71 9.97
C GLY A 75 -11.27 -29.73 11.12
N ASN A 76 -10.27 -28.98 11.60
CA ASN A 76 -10.43 -28.09 12.74
C ASN A 76 -11.16 -26.79 12.33
N THR A 77 -12.40 -26.62 12.79
CA THR A 77 -13.27 -25.50 12.42
C THR A 77 -12.68 -24.13 12.73
N LYS A 78 -11.71 -24.02 13.65
CA LYS A 78 -10.97 -22.79 13.93
C LYS A 78 -10.41 -22.14 12.64
N PHE A 79 -9.92 -22.95 11.71
CA PHE A 79 -9.36 -22.43 10.45
C PHE A 79 -10.47 -21.95 9.50
N LEU A 80 -11.63 -22.61 9.47
CA LEU A 80 -12.79 -22.12 8.73
C LEU A 80 -13.31 -20.80 9.32
N ASP A 81 -13.32 -20.67 10.65
CA ASP A 81 -13.69 -19.42 11.33
C ASP A 81 -12.73 -18.28 10.97
N PHE A 82 -11.42 -18.55 10.98
CA PHE A 82 -10.41 -17.58 10.54
C PHE A 82 -10.55 -17.21 9.07
N PHE A 83 -10.82 -18.19 8.19
CA PHE A 83 -11.10 -17.94 6.78
C PHE A 83 -12.25 -16.94 6.60
N ASN A 84 -13.38 -17.20 7.25
CA ASN A 84 -14.55 -16.32 7.20
C ASN A 84 -14.26 -14.94 7.85
N GLN A 85 -13.49 -14.90 8.93
CA GLN A 85 -13.10 -13.65 9.57
C GLN A 85 -12.21 -12.79 8.66
N ILE A 86 -11.26 -13.39 7.92
CA ILE A 86 -10.42 -12.67 6.94
C ILE A 86 -11.31 -12.03 5.86
N LEU A 87 -12.28 -12.77 5.32
CA LEU A 87 -13.24 -12.23 4.34
C LEU A 87 -14.03 -11.06 4.91
N ALA A 88 -14.58 -11.21 6.11
CA ALA A 88 -15.35 -10.17 6.78
C ALA A 88 -14.52 -8.90 7.04
N ILE A 89 -13.25 -9.02 7.45
CA ILE A 89 -12.33 -7.88 7.64
C ILE A 89 -12.03 -7.20 6.31
N ARG A 90 -11.80 -7.97 5.24
CA ARG A 90 -11.51 -7.43 3.90
C ARG A 90 -12.69 -6.62 3.37
N ASN A 91 -13.90 -7.16 3.49
CA ASN A 91 -15.15 -6.53 3.05
C ASN A 91 -15.58 -5.35 3.94
N GLY A 92 -14.96 -5.16 5.11
CA GLY A 92 -15.34 -4.13 6.08
C GLY A 92 -16.57 -4.47 6.93
N GLU A 93 -16.97 -5.74 6.95
CA GLU A 93 -18.08 -6.27 7.75
C GLU A 93 -17.65 -6.49 9.21
N ALA A 94 -16.39 -6.87 9.41
CA ALA A 94 -15.75 -7.03 10.71
C ALA A 94 -14.74 -5.90 11.00
N PRO A 95 -14.47 -5.59 12.29
CA PRO A 95 -13.41 -4.66 12.68
C PRO A 95 -12.07 -5.09 12.11
N ARG A 96 -11.31 -4.16 11.53
CA ARG A 96 -9.92 -4.43 11.14
C ARG A 96 -9.03 -4.27 12.36
N PRO A 97 -8.20 -5.25 12.73
CA PRO A 97 -7.25 -5.09 13.83
C PRO A 97 -6.37 -3.86 13.65
N GLU A 98 -5.97 -3.24 14.77
CA GLU A 98 -4.93 -2.22 14.72
C GLU A 98 -3.63 -2.83 14.18
N ASP A 99 -2.84 -2.04 13.45
CA ASP A 99 -1.57 -2.49 12.86
C ASP A 99 -1.68 -3.79 12.03
N TYR A 100 -2.82 -4.07 11.39
CA TYR A 100 -3.08 -5.32 10.64
C TYR A 100 -2.11 -5.63 9.49
N HIS A 101 -1.29 -4.66 9.07
CA HIS A 101 -0.19 -4.85 8.13
C HIS A 101 1.02 -5.59 8.73
N ARG A 102 1.04 -5.78 10.05
CA ARG A 102 2.04 -6.55 10.79
C ARG A 102 1.61 -8.01 10.94
N VAL A 103 2.46 -8.81 11.58
CA VAL A 103 2.19 -10.23 11.84
C VAL A 103 0.97 -10.38 12.75
N TYR A 104 -0.10 -11.00 12.24
CA TYR A 104 -1.37 -11.16 12.97
C TYR A 104 -1.79 -12.63 13.08
N TRP A 105 -2.12 -13.28 11.96
CA TRP A 105 -2.71 -14.62 11.96
C TRP A 105 -1.79 -15.70 12.51
N ASP A 106 -0.48 -15.62 12.25
CA ASP A 106 0.50 -16.57 12.78
C ASP A 106 0.49 -16.63 14.33
N MET A 107 0.21 -15.51 15.00
CA MET A 107 0.10 -15.44 16.47
C MET A 107 -1.18 -16.10 17.00
N LEU A 108 -2.21 -16.21 16.16
CA LEU A 108 -3.48 -16.86 16.46
C LEU A 108 -3.48 -18.36 16.12
N MET A 109 -2.57 -18.84 15.27
CA MET A 109 -2.51 -20.24 14.83
C MET A 109 -2.38 -21.25 15.98
N PRO A 110 -1.49 -21.07 16.99
CA PRO A 110 -1.37 -22.00 18.12
C PRO A 110 -2.69 -22.16 18.89
N HIS A 111 -2.87 -23.28 19.60
CA HIS A 111 -4.09 -23.55 20.37
C HIS A 111 -4.42 -22.42 21.36
N ASN A 112 -3.41 -21.90 22.07
CA ASN A 112 -3.52 -20.77 23.00
C ASN A 112 -3.07 -19.43 22.37
N GLY A 113 -3.10 -19.34 21.03
CA GLY A 113 -2.74 -18.13 20.30
C GLY A 113 -3.64 -16.96 20.67
N LYS A 114 -3.11 -15.75 20.60
CA LYS A 114 -3.83 -14.52 20.95
C LYS A 114 -3.60 -13.47 19.88
N ALA A 115 -4.63 -12.65 19.65
CA ALA A 115 -4.51 -11.51 18.77
C ALA A 115 -3.43 -10.56 19.34
N PRO A 116 -2.40 -10.20 18.55
CA PRO A 116 -1.33 -9.32 19.02
C PRO A 116 -1.79 -7.86 19.17
N PHE A 117 -2.90 -7.51 18.52
CA PHE A 117 -3.48 -6.18 18.49
C PHE A 117 -4.99 -6.25 18.79
N PRO A 118 -5.56 -5.19 19.38
CA PRO A 118 -7.01 -5.08 19.54
C PRO A 118 -7.72 -4.84 18.19
N ASP A 119 -9.03 -5.01 18.21
CA ASP A 119 -9.90 -4.61 17.10
C ASP A 119 -9.90 -3.08 16.94
N GLY A 120 -9.75 -2.61 15.71
CA GLY A 120 -9.85 -1.20 15.34
C GLY A 120 -11.18 -0.86 14.66
N GLU A 121 -11.15 0.12 13.74
CA GLU A 121 -12.35 0.55 13.03
C GLU A 121 -12.78 -0.44 11.92
N LYS A 122 -14.09 -0.47 11.65
CA LYS A 122 -14.63 -1.16 10.47
C LYS A 122 -14.32 -0.33 9.22
N LYS A 123 -13.30 -0.72 8.48
CA LYS A 123 -12.91 -0.08 7.23
C LYS A 123 -12.58 -1.14 6.18
N SER A 124 -13.32 -1.10 5.07
CA SER A 124 -13.05 -1.99 3.95
C SER A 124 -11.71 -1.65 3.30
N LEU A 125 -11.10 -2.65 2.66
CA LEU A 125 -9.90 -2.46 1.87
C LEU A 125 -10.07 -1.34 0.82
N GLN A 126 -11.21 -1.36 0.12
CA GLN A 126 -11.56 -0.37 -0.88
C GLN A 126 -11.66 1.05 -0.31
N ALA A 127 -12.24 1.22 0.89
CA ALA A 127 -12.31 2.51 1.56
C ALA A 127 -10.92 3.03 1.98
N MET A 128 -9.98 2.14 2.31
CA MET A 128 -8.58 2.52 2.58
C MET A 128 -7.88 2.96 1.29
N LEU A 129 -8.05 2.23 0.19
CA LEU A 129 -7.43 2.57 -1.09
C LEU A 129 -7.93 3.94 -1.60
N ASN A 130 -9.24 4.19 -1.52
CA ASN A 130 -9.85 5.45 -1.94
C ASN A 130 -9.37 6.66 -1.11
N SER A 131 -8.76 6.42 0.05
CA SER A 131 -8.17 7.48 0.88
C SER A 131 -6.69 7.77 0.57
N ILE A 132 -6.09 7.05 -0.38
CA ILE A 132 -4.70 7.22 -0.81
C ILE A 132 -4.67 7.86 -2.21
N GLY A 133 -3.72 8.75 -2.46
CA GLY A 133 -3.54 9.43 -3.75
C GLY A 133 -2.95 8.54 -4.85
N ILE A 134 -3.59 7.40 -5.15
CA ILE A 134 -3.27 6.53 -6.29
C ILE A 134 -4.16 6.86 -7.50
N THR A 135 -3.73 6.47 -8.70
CA THR A 135 -4.49 6.70 -9.93
C THR A 135 -5.63 5.69 -10.09
N ASP A 136 -6.57 5.98 -11.00
CA ASP A 136 -7.69 5.08 -11.29
C ASP A 136 -7.23 3.76 -11.92
N GLU A 137 -6.16 3.79 -12.72
CA GLU A 137 -5.56 2.61 -13.34
C GLU A 137 -4.82 1.75 -12.30
N GLU A 138 -4.10 2.37 -11.36
CA GLU A 138 -3.51 1.68 -10.21
C GLU A 138 -4.62 1.02 -9.37
N MET A 139 -5.66 1.77 -9.04
CA MET A 139 -6.82 1.25 -8.30
C MET A 139 -7.50 0.08 -9.03
N GLN A 140 -7.57 0.11 -10.36
CA GLN A 140 -8.16 -0.96 -11.15
C GLN A 140 -7.42 -2.29 -10.97
N GLN A 141 -6.09 -2.28 -10.87
CA GLN A 141 -5.33 -3.50 -10.64
C GLN A 141 -5.67 -4.13 -9.28
N ILE A 142 -5.83 -3.33 -8.22
CA ILE A 142 -6.23 -3.86 -6.91
C ILE A 142 -7.66 -4.42 -6.94
N ARG A 143 -8.60 -3.76 -7.63
CA ARG A 143 -9.96 -4.28 -7.80
C ARG A 143 -9.98 -5.62 -8.55
N LEU A 144 -9.13 -5.78 -9.57
CA LEU A 144 -8.98 -7.04 -10.29
C LEU A 144 -8.39 -8.13 -9.40
N ALA A 145 -7.37 -7.82 -8.59
CA ALA A 145 -6.81 -8.76 -7.61
C ALA A 145 -7.87 -9.22 -6.59
N GLU A 146 -8.67 -8.30 -6.05
CA GLU A 146 -9.74 -8.62 -5.10
C GLU A 146 -10.82 -9.48 -5.74
N LYS A 147 -11.23 -9.15 -6.97
CA LYS A 147 -12.18 -9.97 -7.73
C LYS A 147 -11.65 -11.37 -7.98
N ALA A 148 -10.41 -11.51 -8.45
CA ALA A 148 -9.77 -12.81 -8.67
C ALA A 148 -9.68 -13.62 -7.36
N SER A 149 -9.40 -12.95 -6.24
CA SER A 149 -9.40 -13.59 -4.91
C SER A 149 -10.79 -14.06 -4.51
N ASN A 150 -11.85 -13.27 -4.76
CA ASN A 150 -13.23 -13.70 -4.56
C ASN A 150 -13.59 -14.90 -5.42
N ASP A 151 -13.13 -14.96 -6.66
CA ASP A 151 -13.35 -16.09 -7.54
C ASP A 151 -12.62 -17.35 -7.04
N LEU A 152 -11.39 -17.23 -6.53
CA LEU A 152 -10.64 -18.33 -5.90
C LEU A 152 -11.38 -18.92 -4.69
N THR A 153 -12.05 -18.09 -3.88
CA THR A 153 -12.81 -18.58 -2.70
C THR A 153 -13.89 -19.59 -3.08
N LYS A 154 -14.38 -19.62 -4.33
CA LYS A 154 -15.35 -20.62 -4.78
C LYS A 154 -14.76 -22.02 -4.78
N ILE A 155 -13.49 -22.17 -5.16
CA ILE A 155 -12.76 -23.46 -5.10
C ILE A 155 -12.56 -23.85 -3.63
N GLU A 156 -12.23 -22.89 -2.78
CA GLU A 156 -12.01 -23.11 -1.34
C GLU A 156 -13.29 -23.56 -0.64
N TYR A 157 -14.43 -22.89 -0.91
CA TYR A 157 -15.73 -23.31 -0.40
C TYR A 157 -16.19 -24.67 -0.94
N ALA A 158 -15.89 -25.00 -2.20
CA ALA A 158 -16.20 -26.32 -2.74
C ALA A 158 -15.43 -27.42 -1.98
N ALA A 159 -14.16 -27.19 -1.65
CA ALA A 159 -13.36 -28.10 -0.82
C ALA A 159 -13.96 -28.25 0.60
N PHE A 160 -14.48 -27.15 1.18
CA PHE A 160 -15.13 -27.21 2.50
C PHE A 160 -16.43 -28.00 2.47
N GLN A 161 -17.24 -27.83 1.43
CA GLN A 161 -18.50 -28.56 1.26
C GLN A 161 -18.28 -30.06 1.06
N ALA A 162 -17.24 -30.44 0.31
CA ALA A 162 -16.84 -31.84 0.17
C ALA A 162 -16.54 -32.50 1.53
N LEU A 163 -16.02 -31.73 2.50
CA LEU A 163 -15.80 -32.22 3.86
C LEU A 163 -17.02 -32.17 4.78
N ALA A 164 -18.02 -31.35 4.47
CA ALA A 164 -19.24 -31.26 5.28
C ALA A 164 -20.25 -32.35 4.88
N ASN A 165 -20.30 -32.72 3.60
CA ASN A 165 -21.27 -33.66 3.02
C ASN A 165 -20.82 -35.14 3.11
N LYS A 166 -19.95 -35.45 4.07
CA LYS A 166 -19.35 -36.78 4.26
C LYS A 166 -20.41 -37.87 4.37
N SER A 167 -20.24 -38.94 3.60
CA SER A 167 -20.85 -40.24 3.86
C SER A 167 -19.83 -41.17 4.53
N ASP A 168 -20.25 -41.98 5.52
CA ASP A 168 -19.35 -42.84 6.31
C ASP A 168 -18.52 -43.81 5.45
N GLU A 169 -18.98 -44.14 4.25
CA GLU A 169 -18.34 -45.14 3.36
C GLU A 169 -17.16 -44.60 2.54
N ASN A 170 -17.06 -43.28 2.28
CA ASN A 170 -16.06 -42.70 1.36
C ASN A 170 -15.19 -41.57 1.95
N MET A 171 -15.16 -41.44 3.28
CA MET A 171 -14.55 -40.31 3.98
C MET A 171 -13.11 -39.98 3.56
N GLU A 172 -12.25 -40.99 3.41
CA GLU A 172 -10.84 -40.78 3.08
C GLU A 172 -10.65 -40.25 1.65
N LYS A 173 -11.44 -40.75 0.70
CA LYS A 173 -11.36 -40.34 -0.71
C LYS A 173 -11.86 -38.90 -0.88
N GLU A 174 -13.02 -38.57 -0.32
CA GLU A 174 -13.60 -37.22 -0.40
C GLU A 174 -12.67 -36.17 0.22
N GLN A 175 -11.99 -36.51 1.33
CA GLN A 175 -10.98 -35.64 1.93
C GLN A 175 -9.75 -35.49 1.05
N ILE A 176 -9.23 -36.57 0.46
CA ILE A 176 -8.09 -36.50 -0.47
C ILE A 176 -8.42 -35.63 -1.69
N ASP A 177 -9.60 -35.83 -2.30
CA ASP A 177 -10.03 -35.07 -3.46
C ASP A 177 -10.17 -33.56 -3.12
N ALA A 178 -10.73 -33.24 -1.94
CA ALA A 178 -10.79 -31.86 -1.45
C ALA A 178 -9.41 -31.25 -1.24
N ILE A 179 -8.45 -31.99 -0.67
CA ILE A 179 -7.06 -31.54 -0.52
C ILE A 179 -6.46 -31.27 -1.90
N LEU A 180 -6.52 -32.24 -2.82
CA LEU A 180 -5.94 -32.13 -4.15
C LEU A 180 -6.52 -30.96 -4.95
N SER A 181 -7.79 -30.63 -4.77
CA SER A 181 -8.41 -29.46 -5.41
C SER A 181 -7.69 -28.14 -5.07
N LEU A 182 -7.20 -27.99 -3.84
CA LEU A 182 -6.48 -26.80 -3.35
C LEU A 182 -4.99 -26.75 -3.75
N TYR A 183 -4.52 -27.79 -4.43
CA TYR A 183 -3.18 -27.91 -5.02
C TYR A 183 -3.23 -28.24 -6.52
N SER A 184 -4.39 -28.01 -7.15
CA SER A 184 -4.58 -28.21 -8.58
C SER A 184 -3.96 -27.07 -9.40
N ASP A 185 -3.67 -27.33 -10.67
CA ASP A 185 -3.21 -26.30 -11.60
C ASP A 185 -4.23 -25.15 -11.73
N ASP A 186 -5.52 -25.45 -11.72
CA ASP A 186 -6.59 -24.43 -11.74
C ASP A 186 -6.52 -23.51 -10.50
N TYR A 187 -6.28 -24.09 -9.32
CA TYR A 187 -6.08 -23.33 -8.09
C TYR A 187 -4.84 -22.44 -8.18
N PHE A 188 -3.71 -22.98 -8.65
CA PHE A 188 -2.48 -22.22 -8.80
C PHE A 188 -2.58 -21.13 -9.86
N LEU A 189 -3.31 -21.38 -10.95
CA LEU A 189 -3.58 -20.40 -12.00
C LEU A 189 -4.41 -19.23 -11.45
N ALA A 190 -5.50 -19.52 -10.73
CA ALA A 190 -6.31 -18.51 -10.08
C ALA A 190 -5.50 -17.69 -9.05
N LYS A 191 -4.63 -18.36 -8.27
CA LYS A 191 -3.72 -17.67 -7.34
C LYS A 191 -2.71 -16.79 -8.09
N SER A 192 -2.16 -17.27 -9.21
CA SER A 192 -1.23 -16.52 -10.06
C SER A 192 -1.88 -15.26 -10.63
N GLU A 193 -3.15 -15.32 -11.04
CA GLU A 193 -3.92 -14.17 -11.53
C GLU A 193 -4.00 -13.05 -10.48
N ILE A 194 -4.32 -13.39 -9.23
CA ILE A 194 -4.34 -12.44 -8.11
C ILE A 194 -2.98 -11.75 -7.96
N MET A 195 -1.90 -12.54 -7.95
CA MET A 195 -0.55 -12.04 -7.75
C MET A 195 -0.06 -11.18 -8.93
N SER A 196 -0.47 -11.51 -10.16
CA SER A 196 -0.16 -10.73 -11.36
C SER A 196 -0.75 -9.32 -11.27
N HIS A 197 -2.00 -9.19 -10.85
CA HIS A 197 -2.63 -7.89 -10.65
C HIS A 197 -1.95 -7.06 -9.56
N ILE A 198 -1.58 -7.68 -8.43
CA ILE A 198 -0.82 -7.00 -7.37
C ILE A 198 0.56 -6.57 -7.90
N ASN A 199 1.24 -7.41 -8.67
CA ASN A 199 2.54 -7.09 -9.25
C ASN A 199 2.44 -5.92 -10.25
N ASN A 200 1.40 -5.90 -11.09
CA ASN A 200 1.16 -4.78 -12.02
C ASN A 200 0.86 -3.48 -11.26
N PHE A 201 0.09 -3.53 -10.18
CA PHE A 201 -0.12 -2.38 -9.31
C PHE A 201 1.21 -1.84 -8.77
N LEU A 202 2.05 -2.71 -8.20
CA LEU A 202 3.34 -2.31 -7.63
C LEU A 202 4.26 -1.70 -8.69
N PHE A 203 4.31 -2.28 -9.88
CA PHE A 203 5.06 -1.73 -11.01
C PHE A 203 4.58 -0.32 -11.39
N MET A 204 3.26 -0.11 -11.51
CA MET A 204 2.69 1.19 -11.85
C MET A 204 2.98 2.24 -10.75
N LEU A 205 2.83 1.84 -9.49
CA LEU A 205 3.12 2.67 -8.33
C LEU A 205 4.58 3.11 -8.30
N ASP A 206 5.52 2.17 -8.49
CA ASP A 206 6.95 2.45 -8.50
C ASP A 206 7.32 3.37 -9.66
N TYR A 207 6.85 3.06 -10.87
CA TYR A 207 7.10 3.87 -12.06
C TYR A 207 6.61 5.32 -11.88
N ARG A 208 5.36 5.51 -11.45
CA ARG A 208 4.79 6.84 -11.22
C ARG A 208 5.54 7.58 -10.12
N THR A 209 5.81 6.92 -8.99
CA THR A 209 6.46 7.58 -7.86
C THR A 209 7.89 7.98 -8.20
N GLU A 210 8.64 7.14 -8.91
CA GLU A 210 10.00 7.46 -9.35
C GLU A 210 10.03 8.70 -10.26
N GLN A 211 9.08 8.82 -11.18
CA GLN A 211 8.95 10.00 -12.03
C GLN A 211 8.64 11.27 -11.24
N ASN A 212 7.71 11.18 -10.29
CA ASN A 212 7.33 12.29 -9.43
C ASN A 212 8.50 12.74 -8.53
N LEU A 213 9.19 11.78 -7.91
CA LEU A 213 10.35 12.05 -7.06
C LEU A 213 11.52 12.63 -7.85
N HIS A 214 11.81 12.10 -9.04
CA HIS A 214 12.87 12.63 -9.90
C HIS A 214 12.60 14.09 -10.28
N THR A 215 11.35 14.40 -10.66
CA THR A 215 10.93 15.77 -11.00
C THR A 215 11.06 16.71 -9.80
N ALA A 216 10.49 16.33 -8.65
CA ALA A 216 10.53 17.16 -7.44
C ALA A 216 11.96 17.37 -6.91
N THR A 217 12.81 16.35 -7.02
CA THR A 217 14.22 16.40 -6.62
C THR A 217 15.03 17.29 -7.57
N ARG A 218 14.83 17.18 -8.89
CA ARG A 218 15.47 18.06 -9.86
C ARG A 218 15.09 19.52 -9.60
N ASP A 219 13.82 19.80 -9.39
CA ASP A 219 13.32 21.15 -9.14
C ASP A 219 13.92 21.70 -7.83
N HIS A 220 14.04 20.86 -6.79
CA HIS A 220 14.75 21.21 -5.55
C HIS A 220 16.21 21.60 -5.80
N TYR A 221 16.96 20.78 -6.56
CA TYR A 221 18.36 21.06 -6.88
C TYR A 221 18.54 22.35 -7.67
N LEU A 222 17.69 22.60 -8.67
CA LEU A 222 17.74 23.84 -9.45
C LEU A 222 17.51 25.07 -8.57
N MET A 223 16.55 25.00 -7.64
CA MET A 223 16.29 26.09 -6.69
C MET A 223 17.45 26.28 -5.69
N SER A 224 18.08 25.19 -5.23
CA SER A 224 19.26 25.26 -4.35
C SER A 224 20.47 25.88 -5.04
N LEU A 225 20.70 25.55 -6.32
CA LEU A 225 21.79 26.13 -7.11
C LEU A 225 21.53 27.61 -7.36
N PHE A 226 20.29 27.98 -7.70
CA PHE A 226 19.91 29.38 -7.85
C PHE A 226 20.14 30.17 -6.55
N ALA A 227 19.74 29.61 -5.40
CA ALA A 227 19.96 30.22 -4.09
C ALA A 227 21.46 30.41 -3.78
N ALA A 228 22.28 29.39 -4.05
CA ALA A 228 23.72 29.41 -3.76
C ALA A 228 24.51 30.38 -4.66
N LEU A 229 23.98 30.70 -5.85
CA LEU A 229 24.59 31.64 -6.79
C LEU A 229 24.20 33.11 -6.52
N LEU A 230 23.22 33.37 -5.65
CA LEU A 230 22.90 34.73 -5.22
C LEU A 230 23.99 35.21 -4.24
N PRO A 231 24.75 36.27 -4.58
CA PRO A 231 25.77 36.78 -3.68
C PRO A 231 25.14 37.30 -2.37
N PHE A 232 25.77 36.97 -1.24
CA PHE A 232 25.45 37.54 0.07
C PHE A 232 25.82 39.03 0.14
#